data_AF-A0A966SRB1-F1
#
_entry.id   AF-A0A966SRB1-F1
#
_cell.length_a   1.000
_cell.length_b   1.000
_cell.length_c   1.000
_cell.angle_alpha   90.00
_cell.angle_beta   90.00
_cell.angle_gamma   90.00
#
_symmetry.space_group_name_H-M   'P 1'
#
loop_
_entity.id
_entity.type
_entity.pdbx_description
1 polymer ?
#
loop_
_entity_poly.entity_id
_entity_poly.type
_entity_poly.pdbx_seq_one_letter_code
_entity_poly.pdbx_strand_id
1 'polypeptide(L)' 'PGLRQLALWDVSDSDIDQLFPEFAAFIGKCRYGNCSHVTDDGCAIRAAVELGDLSQRRYFSYVKLFTDG' A
#
# COMPACT_ATOMS: atom_id res chain seq x y z
N PRO A 1 -0.72 -29.76 -25.36
CA PRO A 1 -1.04 -30.10 -23.95
C PRO A 1 -0.29 -29.16 -23.00
N GLY A 2 -0.87 -28.33 -22.15
CA GLY A 2 -2.23 -27.92 -21.83
C GLY A 2 -2.02 -26.64 -21.01
N LEU A 3 -2.89 -25.67 -21.18
CA LEU A 3 -2.74 -24.29 -20.73
C LEU A 3 -2.09 -24.16 -19.34
N ARG A 4 -1.00 -23.36 -19.27
CA ARG A 4 -0.50 -22.76 -18.03
C ARG A 4 -1.64 -21.93 -17.47
N GLN A 5 -2.36 -22.54 -16.54
CA GLN A 5 -3.44 -21.95 -15.79
C GLN A 5 -2.98 -20.59 -15.27
N LEU A 6 -3.76 -19.56 -15.61
CA LEU A 6 -3.58 -18.16 -15.26
C LEU A 6 -2.87 -18.04 -13.90
N ALA A 7 -1.74 -17.32 -13.86
CA ALA A 7 -1.24 -16.73 -12.62
C ALA A 7 -2.34 -15.76 -12.17
N LEU A 8 -3.24 -16.28 -11.34
CA LEU A 8 -4.41 -15.61 -10.83
C LEU A 8 -3.91 -14.51 -9.90
N TRP A 9 -3.76 -13.30 -10.45
CA TRP A 9 -3.80 -12.04 -9.70
C TRP A 9 -2.87 -12.05 -8.48
N ASP A 10 -1.56 -12.15 -8.72
CA ASP A 10 -0.55 -11.75 -7.74
C ASP A 10 -0.57 -10.22 -7.70
N VAL A 11 -1.62 -9.65 -7.11
CA VAL A 11 -1.69 -8.22 -6.79
C VAL A 11 -0.58 -8.03 -5.78
N SER A 12 0.59 -7.62 -6.25
CA SER A 12 1.68 -7.26 -5.37
C SER A 12 1.22 -6.12 -4.47
N ASP A 13 1.75 -6.00 -3.25
CA ASP A 13 1.43 -4.85 -2.37
C ASP A 13 1.59 -3.50 -3.10
N SER A 14 2.55 -3.45 -4.03
CA SER A 14 2.80 -2.33 -4.93
C SER A 14 1.64 -2.01 -5.87
N ASP A 15 0.78 -2.97 -6.24
CA ASP A 15 -0.39 -2.74 -7.09
C ASP A 15 -1.52 -2.05 -6.33
N ILE A 16 -1.66 -2.33 -5.02
CA ILE A 16 -2.60 -1.61 -4.16
C ILE A 16 -2.15 -0.16 -3.97
N ASP A 17 -0.84 0.07 -3.78
CA ASP A 17 -0.28 1.42 -3.67
C ASP A 17 -0.64 2.31 -4.87
N GLN A 18 -0.67 1.75 -6.09
CA GLN A 18 -1.04 2.49 -7.30
C GLN A 18 -2.49 2.97 -7.32
N LEU A 19 -3.38 2.38 -6.51
CA LEU A 19 -4.77 2.81 -6.39
C LEU A 19 -4.94 4.08 -5.53
N PHE A 20 -3.86 4.53 -4.89
CA PHE A 20 -3.82 5.70 -4.02
C PHE A 20 -2.75 6.69 -4.51
N PRO A 21 -3.03 7.50 -5.55
CA PRO A 21 -2.08 8.45 -6.11
C PRO A 21 -1.50 9.44 -5.08
N GLU A 22 -2.25 9.73 -4.01
CA GLU A 22 -1.78 10.55 -2.89
C GLU A 22 -0.55 9.96 -2.18
N PHE A 23 -0.34 8.64 -2.24
CA PHE A 23 0.80 7.98 -1.63
C PHE A 23 2.08 8.16 -2.43
N ALA A 24 2.00 8.47 -3.73
CA ALA A 24 3.16 8.56 -4.63
C ALA A 24 4.27 9.48 -4.12
N ALA A 25 3.93 10.55 -3.40
CA ALA A 25 4.90 11.47 -2.82
C ALA A 25 5.71 10.88 -1.64
N PHE A 26 5.29 9.74 -1.11
CA PHE A 26 5.83 9.09 0.10
C PHE A 26 6.34 7.67 -0.17
N ILE A 27 6.01 7.06 -1.31
CA ILE A 27 6.57 5.77 -1.74
C ILE A 27 8.10 5.85 -1.79
N GLY A 28 8.76 4.80 -1.29
CA GLY A 28 10.22 4.73 -1.18
C GLY A 28 10.85 5.59 -0.07
N LYS A 29 10.05 6.36 0.68
CA LYS A 29 10.52 7.15 1.83
C LYS A 29 10.33 6.44 3.17
N CYS A 30 9.75 5.24 3.17
CA CYS A 30 9.66 4.42 4.37
C CYS A 30 11.04 3.94 4.81
N ARG A 31 11.18 3.63 6.09
CA ARG A 31 12.41 3.05 6.65
C ARG A 31 12.81 1.74 5.96
N TYR A 32 11.83 0.93 5.56
CA TYR A 32 12.02 -0.35 4.91
C TYR A 32 11.49 -0.32 3.47
N GLY A 33 12.18 -1.00 2.55
CA GLY A 33 11.81 -1.04 1.12
C GLY A 33 10.61 -1.93 0.79
N ASN A 34 10.24 -2.83 1.70
CA ASN A 34 9.09 -3.74 1.63
C ASN A 34 8.01 -3.35 2.66
N CYS A 35 7.84 -2.05 2.92
CA CYS A 35 6.86 -1.55 3.86
C CYS A 35 5.45 -1.82 3.34
N SER A 36 4.62 -2.50 4.14
CA SER A 36 3.19 -2.75 3.87
C SER A 36 2.32 -1.50 4.09
N HIS A 37 2.90 -0.46 4.69
CA HIS A 37 2.22 0.75 5.15
C HIS A 37 1.17 0.55 6.25
N VAL A 38 0.91 -0.67 6.72
CA VAL A 38 -0.12 -0.97 7.74
C VAL A 38 0.45 -1.02 9.16
N THR A 39 1.44 -1.88 9.40
CA THR A 39 2.00 -2.12 10.75
C THR A 39 3.46 -1.73 10.89
N ASP A 40 4.14 -1.43 9.78
CA ASP A 40 5.58 -1.16 9.78
C ASP A 40 5.97 0.11 10.54
N ASP A 41 7.04 0.00 11.32
CA ASP A 41 7.69 1.12 11.99
C ASP A 41 8.44 1.99 10.99
N GLY A 42 8.37 3.31 11.18
CA GLY A 42 9.02 4.27 10.26
C GLY A 42 8.38 4.32 8.88
N CYS A 43 7.09 3.98 8.78
CA CYS A 43 6.30 4.14 7.57
C CYS A 43 6.03 5.64 7.29
N ALA A 44 6.47 6.12 6.14
CA ALA A 44 6.26 7.51 5.70
C ALA A 44 4.78 7.83 5.45
N ILE A 45 3.99 6.85 4.98
CA ILE A 45 2.55 7.00 4.78
C ILE A 45 1.83 7.22 6.12
N ARG A 46 2.10 6.36 7.12
CA ARG A 46 1.50 6.50 8.45
C ARG A 46 1.88 7.82 9.10
N ALA A 47 3.15 8.22 9.02
CA ALA A 47 3.61 9.51 9.52
C ALA A 47 2.88 10.69 8.83
N ALA A 48 2.73 10.65 7.51
CA ALA A 48 2.01 11.69 6.77
C ALA A 48 0.51 11.75 7.14
N VAL A 49 -0.11 10.61 7.46
CA VAL A 49 -1.49 10.56 7.97
C VAL A 49 -1.60 11.19 9.36
N GLU A 50 -0.63 10.91 10.25
CA GLU A 50 -0.56 11.49 11.60
C GLU A 50 -0.34 13.01 11.57
N LEU A 51 0.46 13.50 10.63
CA LEU A 51 0.72 14.93 10.41
C LEU A 51 -0.43 15.66 9.70
N GLY A 52 -1.38 14.92 9.11
CA GLY A 52 -2.50 15.48 8.35
C GLY A 52 -2.20 15.79 6.89
N ASP A 53 -1.01 15.42 6.39
CA ASP A 53 -0.62 15.53 4.98
C ASP A 53 -1.37 14.52 4.11
N LEU A 54 -1.79 13.39 4.69
CA LEU A 54 -2.63 12.38 4.05
C LEU A 54 -3.97 12.24 4.77
N SER A 55 -5.03 12.04 3.98
CA SER A 55 -6.37 11.82 4.52
C SER A 55 -6.45 10.49 5.29
N GLN A 56 -6.76 10.56 6.59
CA GLN A 56 -7.02 9.38 7.42
C GLN A 56 -8.08 8.46 6.80
N ARG A 57 -9.15 9.02 6.22
CA ARG A 57 -10.20 8.23 5.56
C ARG A 57 -9.65 7.42 4.38
N ARG A 58 -8.77 8.03 3.59
CA ARG A 58 -8.15 7.36 2.43
C ARG A 58 -7.17 6.28 2.89
N TYR A 59 -6.35 6.57 3.91
CA TYR A 59 -5.50 5.57 4.54
C TYR A 59 -6.27 4.36 5.09
N PHE A 60 -7.39 4.57 5.80
CA PHE A 60 -8.19 3.44 6.27
C PHE A 60 -8.82 2.63 5.12
N SER A 61 -9.12 3.27 3.98
CA SER A 61 -9.57 2.55 2.79
C SER A 61 -8.45 1.67 2.22
N TYR A 62 -7.21 2.17 2.20
CA TYR A 62 -6.03 1.40 1.83
C TYR A 62 -5.85 0.18 2.76
N VAL A 63 -5.83 0.40 4.08
CA VAL A 63 -5.67 -0.68 5.07
C VAL A 63 -6.73 -1.75 4.86
N LYS A 64 -7.99 -1.35 4.65
CA LYS A 64 -9.08 -2.30 4.41
C LYS A 64 -8.87 -3.13 3.14
N LEU A 65 -8.46 -2.49 2.03
CA LEU A 65 -8.17 -3.22 0.79
C LEU A 65 -6.98 -4.18 0.95
N PHE A 66 -5.98 -3.78 1.73
CA PHE A 66 -4.81 -4.60 2.01
C PHE A 66 -5.14 -5.80 2.91
N THR A 67 -6.02 -5.64 3.91
CA THR A 67 -6.35 -6.73 4.86
C THR A 67 -7.46 -7.66 4.40
N ASP A 68 -8.39 -7.17 3.58
CA ASP A 68 -9.57 -7.93 3.12
C ASP A 68 -9.36 -8.55 1.72
N GLY A 69 -8.21 -8.28 1.09
CA GLY A 69 -7.82 -8.76 -0.25
C GLY A 69 -7.22 -10.17 -0.29
#